data_AF-A0AAE0QQL2-F1
#
_entry.id   AF-A0AAE0QQL2-F1
#
_cell.length_a   1.000
_cell.length_b   1.000
_cell.length_c   1.000
_cell.angle_alpha   90.00
_cell.angle_beta   90.00
_cell.angle_gamma   90.00
#
_symmetry.space_group_name_H-M   'P 1'
#
loop_
_entity.id
_entity.type
_entity.pdbx_description
1 polymer ?
#
loop_
_entity_poly.entity_id
_entity_poly.type
_entity_poly.pdbx_seq_one_letter_code
_entity_poly.pdbx_strand_id
1 'polypeptide(L)'
;MERELADDEIEELREAFEEFDKDKDGLISCKDLGNLMRTMGYMPTEMELIELGQNINMNLGGQVDFEDFVELMAPKLLAETAGMIGMKELRDAFKQFDMDGDGEITTEELKLAMSKLLGENMSHKEIDAVVREVDDNGDGTVDFEEVTSSMFTRSVNISRSSFRLNCSLSQLNRLSSTALLRKRRFLRATLRTSYHSSGHSFYAPSFVLLSRCFSQSPPLMDLKTVLEVLEQLAPLSLAESWDNVGLLVEPSKQRPVKTILLTNDVTADVMDEAEAMTCDLIISYHPPLFRPFKRLVQKDWKQQLAIRAIESGIAVFSPHTSWDSVKDGLNDWLIEGVGSGQVSVLRQAHCSGYQKHRLEFTARNEEELNNILKDMKTENNETFQYNTLRTEQEAQHVILTCSSSELTPAVQAILSNATASQSLNITQVQQPPLPGCGQGRHAVLDEPISTAAALQRVKKHLGLPYLRLALGNQKTLGKDD
;
A
#
# COMPACT_ATOMS: atom_id res chain seq x y z
N MET A 1 -30.95 -3.46 -13.90
CA MET A 1 -31.63 -3.54 -12.60
C MET A 1 -30.54 -3.49 -11.55
N GLU A 2 -30.51 -2.47 -10.70
CA GLU A 2 -29.47 -2.31 -9.67
C GLU A 2 -29.65 -3.43 -8.63
N ARG A 3 -28.58 -4.17 -8.34
CA ARG A 3 -28.57 -5.23 -7.32
C ARG A 3 -28.66 -4.57 -5.95
N GLU A 4 -29.55 -5.05 -5.09
CA GLU A 4 -29.60 -4.67 -3.68
C GLU A 4 -28.62 -5.53 -2.86
N LEU A 5 -28.11 -5.01 -1.73
CA LEU A 5 -27.24 -5.76 -0.84
C LEU A 5 -27.99 -6.94 -0.22
N ALA A 6 -27.33 -8.09 -0.10
CA ALA A 6 -27.89 -9.25 0.59
C ALA A 6 -27.82 -9.08 2.12
N ASP A 7 -28.69 -9.77 2.86
CA ASP A 7 -28.81 -9.64 4.32
C ASP A 7 -27.49 -9.92 5.07
N ASP A 8 -26.64 -10.79 4.54
CA ASP A 8 -25.30 -11.09 5.06
C ASP A 8 -24.32 -9.93 4.85
N GLU A 9 -24.38 -9.23 3.72
CA GLU A 9 -23.57 -8.03 3.43
C GLU A 9 -23.96 -6.86 4.35
N ILE A 10 -25.26 -6.74 4.67
CA ILE A 10 -25.78 -5.74 5.60
C ILE A 10 -25.34 -6.03 7.04
N GLU A 11 -25.30 -7.30 7.44
CA GLU A 11 -24.86 -7.68 8.78
C GLU A 11 -23.35 -7.42 8.99
N GLU A 12 -22.51 -7.66 7.97
CA GLU A 12 -21.08 -7.29 8.02
C GLU A 12 -20.87 -5.77 8.16
N LEU A 13 -21.69 -4.96 7.48
CA LEU A 13 -21.67 -3.50 7.65
C LEU A 13 -22.10 -3.08 9.07
N ARG A 14 -23.08 -3.77 9.65
CA ARG A 14 -23.56 -3.52 11.02
C ARG A 14 -22.49 -3.84 12.06
N GLU A 15 -21.83 -4.98 11.95
CA GLU A 15 -20.72 -5.35 12.85
C GLU A 15 -19.58 -4.33 12.78
N ALA A 16 -19.23 -3.86 11.58
CA ALA A 16 -18.20 -2.86 11.39
C ALA A 16 -18.60 -1.48 11.96
N PHE A 17 -19.88 -1.10 11.84
CA PHE A 17 -20.39 0.15 12.42
C PHE A 17 -20.34 0.13 13.95
N GLU A 18 -20.80 -0.96 14.58
CA GLU A 18 -20.80 -1.12 16.03
C GLU A 18 -19.39 -1.16 16.66
N GLU A 19 -18.37 -1.58 15.90
CA GLU A 19 -16.98 -1.56 16.37
C GLU A 19 -16.44 -0.13 16.55
N PHE A 20 -16.94 0.82 15.75
CA PHE A 20 -16.45 2.21 15.73
C PHE A 20 -17.36 3.19 16.49
N ASP A 21 -18.63 2.84 16.68
CA ASP A 21 -19.55 3.51 17.62
C ASP A 21 -19.21 3.12 19.08
N LYS A 22 -18.16 3.73 19.63
CA LYS A 22 -17.61 3.38 20.95
C LYS A 22 -18.53 3.76 22.11
N ASP A 23 -19.26 4.85 21.97
CA ASP A 23 -20.22 5.34 22.97
C ASP A 23 -21.64 4.80 22.77
N LYS A 24 -21.87 4.03 21.70
CA LYS A 24 -23.13 3.35 21.39
C LYS A 24 -24.29 4.33 21.25
N ASP A 25 -23.99 5.51 20.72
CA ASP A 25 -24.99 6.56 20.49
C ASP A 25 -25.67 6.42 19.12
N GLY A 26 -25.24 5.44 18.31
CA GLY A 26 -25.74 5.16 16.97
C GLY A 26 -25.13 6.05 15.90
N LEU A 27 -24.07 6.81 16.21
CA LEU A 27 -23.48 7.82 15.33
C LEU A 27 -21.96 7.69 15.25
N ILE A 28 -21.39 7.94 14.07
CA ILE A 28 -19.93 7.93 13.85
C ILE A 28 -19.49 9.29 13.30
N SER A 29 -18.38 9.81 13.81
CA SER A 29 -17.80 11.08 13.32
C SER A 29 -17.18 10.91 11.93
N CYS A 30 -17.13 11.96 11.09
CA CYS A 30 -16.47 11.88 9.77
C CYS A 30 -15.00 11.42 9.82
N LYS A 31 -14.29 11.74 10.91
CA LYS A 31 -12.90 11.30 11.10
C LYS A 31 -12.83 9.80 11.33
N ASP A 32 -13.78 9.26 12.08
CA ASP A 32 -13.88 7.84 12.39
C ASP A 32 -14.48 7.06 11.22
N LEU A 33 -15.37 7.66 10.42
CA LEU A 33 -15.86 7.11 9.16
C LEU A 33 -14.70 6.81 8.21
N GLY A 34 -13.74 7.74 8.06
CA GLY A 34 -12.57 7.48 7.23
C GLY A 34 -11.70 6.33 7.75
N ASN A 35 -11.58 6.19 9.07
CA ASN A 35 -10.86 5.06 9.68
C ASN A 35 -11.62 3.75 9.52
N LEU A 36 -12.94 3.77 9.64
CA LEU A 36 -13.82 2.64 9.43
C LEU A 36 -13.75 2.18 7.98
N MET A 37 -13.86 3.08 6.99
CA MET A 37 -13.75 2.73 5.57
C MET A 37 -12.42 2.07 5.23
N ARG A 38 -11.31 2.58 5.80
CA ARG A 38 -9.97 1.94 5.69
C ARG A 38 -9.91 0.59 6.38
N THR A 39 -10.55 0.47 7.53
CA THR A 39 -10.77 -0.78 8.25
C THR A 39 -11.79 -1.67 7.57
N MET A 40 -12.46 -1.22 6.51
CA MET A 40 -13.29 -2.02 5.59
C MET A 40 -12.61 -2.24 4.24
N GLY A 41 -11.35 -1.80 4.10
CA GLY A 41 -10.46 -2.16 2.99
C GLY A 41 -10.53 -1.19 1.82
N TYR A 42 -11.35 -0.14 1.96
CA TYR A 42 -11.44 0.98 1.06
C TYR A 42 -10.44 2.06 1.45
N MET A 43 -9.70 2.60 0.49
CA MET A 43 -8.76 3.70 0.73
C MET A 43 -9.32 4.99 0.16
N PRO A 44 -10.30 5.63 0.82
CA PRO A 44 -10.86 6.89 0.32
C PRO A 44 -9.81 7.99 0.46
N THR A 45 -9.66 8.78 -0.59
CA THR A 45 -8.89 10.04 -0.54
C THR A 45 -9.54 11.03 0.43
N GLU A 46 -8.77 12.00 0.92
CA GLU A 46 -9.34 13.05 1.78
C GLU A 46 -10.45 13.84 1.06
N MET A 47 -10.33 13.99 -0.27
CA MET A 47 -11.37 14.59 -1.11
C MET A 47 -12.65 13.74 -1.16
N GLU A 48 -12.52 12.42 -1.32
CA GLU A 48 -13.66 11.51 -1.27
C GLU A 48 -14.31 11.53 0.11
N LEU A 49 -13.55 11.55 1.20
CA LEU A 49 -14.12 11.66 2.55
C LEU A 49 -14.90 12.98 2.75
N ILE A 50 -14.41 14.08 2.19
CA ILE A 50 -15.10 15.38 2.23
C ILE A 50 -16.39 15.34 1.38
N GLU A 51 -16.35 14.74 0.19
CA GLU A 51 -17.54 14.60 -0.67
C GLU A 51 -18.58 13.65 -0.07
N LEU A 52 -18.13 12.57 0.55
CA LEU A 52 -18.99 11.65 1.28
C LEU A 52 -19.67 12.35 2.46
N GLY A 53 -18.93 13.19 3.20
CA GLY A 53 -19.50 14.06 4.22
C GLY A 53 -20.46 15.13 3.68
N GLN A 54 -20.41 15.48 2.39
CA GLN A 54 -21.32 16.47 1.78
C GLN A 54 -22.57 15.84 1.15
N ASN A 55 -22.48 14.59 0.69
CA ASN A 55 -23.55 13.87 -0.01
C ASN A 55 -24.47 13.09 0.94
N ILE A 56 -23.98 12.71 2.12
CA ILE A 56 -24.83 12.19 3.19
C ILE A 56 -25.61 13.36 3.78
N ASN A 57 -26.88 13.13 4.13
CA ASN A 57 -27.74 14.10 4.80
C ASN A 57 -27.29 14.29 6.25
N MET A 58 -26.04 14.71 6.46
CA MET A 58 -25.46 14.90 7.78
C MET A 58 -26.35 15.89 8.53
N ASN A 59 -26.96 15.42 9.61
CA ASN A 59 -27.55 16.29 10.61
C ASN A 59 -26.50 17.34 11.03
N LEU A 60 -26.95 18.52 11.45
CA LEU A 60 -26.23 19.79 11.73
C LEU A 60 -25.03 19.71 12.72
N GLY A 61 -24.11 18.76 12.53
CA GLY A 61 -23.06 18.35 13.46
C GLY A 61 -21.98 17.41 12.90
N GLY A 62 -22.10 16.89 11.66
CA GLY A 62 -21.01 16.11 11.03
C GLY A 62 -20.87 14.68 11.53
N GLN A 63 -22.01 14.07 11.89
CA GLN A 63 -22.14 12.69 12.37
C GLN A 63 -22.94 11.88 11.36
N VAL A 64 -22.62 10.58 11.23
CA VAL A 64 -23.18 9.64 10.26
C VAL A 64 -23.84 8.49 11.00
N ASP A 65 -25.10 8.19 10.69
CA ASP A 65 -25.83 7.05 11.26
C ASP A 65 -25.66 5.78 10.42
N PHE A 66 -26.26 4.67 10.86
CA PHE A 66 -26.08 3.38 10.22
C PHE A 66 -26.71 3.33 8.82
N GLU A 67 -27.92 3.87 8.67
CA GLU A 67 -28.62 3.93 7.39
C GLU A 67 -27.83 4.76 6.35
N ASP A 68 -27.31 5.93 6.76
CA ASP A 68 -26.43 6.77 5.95
C ASP A 68 -25.13 6.04 5.57
N PHE A 69 -24.56 5.27 6.51
CA PHE A 69 -23.37 4.47 6.28
C PHE A 69 -23.61 3.34 5.26
N VAL A 70 -24.76 2.67 5.32
CA VAL A 70 -25.15 1.63 4.35
C VAL A 70 -25.38 2.26 2.97
N GLU A 71 -26.07 3.40 2.88
CA GLU A 71 -26.27 4.11 1.60
C GLU A 71 -24.93 4.54 0.96
N LEU A 72 -23.95 4.90 1.79
CA LEU A 72 -22.60 5.25 1.35
C LEU A 72 -21.79 4.04 0.85
N MET A 73 -21.90 2.91 1.55
CA MET A 73 -21.09 1.71 1.27
C MET A 73 -21.72 0.78 0.25
N ALA A 74 -23.04 0.77 0.13
CA ALA A 74 -23.77 -0.10 -0.80
C ALA A 74 -23.31 0.08 -2.25
N PRO A 75 -23.18 1.30 -2.82
CA PRO A 75 -22.67 1.47 -4.17
C PRO A 75 -21.22 0.99 -4.33
N LYS A 76 -20.41 1.06 -3.27
CA LYS A 76 -18.98 0.66 -3.30
C LYS A 76 -18.83 -0.86 -3.20
N LEU A 77 -19.63 -1.53 -2.37
CA LEU A 77 -19.71 -2.99 -2.30
C LEU A 77 -20.28 -3.59 -3.58
N LEU A 78 -21.32 -2.95 -4.15
CA LEU A 78 -21.88 -3.31 -5.44
C LEU A 78 -20.90 -3.05 -6.58
N ALA A 79 -20.13 -1.95 -6.53
CA ALA A 79 -19.07 -1.65 -7.48
C ALA A 79 -17.84 -2.55 -7.33
N GLU A 80 -17.55 -3.06 -6.13
CA GLU A 80 -16.47 -4.03 -5.87
C GLU A 80 -16.90 -5.45 -6.31
N THR A 81 -18.19 -5.76 -6.19
CA THR A 81 -18.79 -6.94 -6.81
C THR A 81 -18.84 -6.84 -8.34
N ALA A 82 -19.03 -5.63 -8.88
CA ALA A 82 -18.85 -5.33 -10.31
C ALA A 82 -17.38 -5.14 -10.74
N GLY A 83 -16.49 -4.97 -9.75
CA GLY A 83 -15.04 -4.79 -9.86
C GLY A 83 -14.27 -6.11 -9.77
N MET A 84 -14.98 -7.24 -9.69
CA MET A 84 -14.45 -8.51 -10.15
C MET A 84 -14.14 -8.40 -11.65
N ILE A 85 -12.85 -8.24 -11.93
CA ILE A 85 -12.18 -8.51 -13.20
C ILE A 85 -12.81 -9.78 -13.78
N GLY A 86 -13.63 -9.60 -14.81
CA GLY A 86 -14.49 -10.64 -15.33
C GLY A 86 -15.59 -10.05 -16.20
N MET A 87 -16.51 -9.23 -15.67
CA MET A 87 -17.69 -8.83 -16.46
C MET A 87 -17.42 -7.89 -17.63
N LYS A 88 -16.43 -6.99 -17.52
CA LYS A 88 -16.08 -6.11 -18.64
C LYS A 88 -15.36 -6.88 -19.75
N GLU A 89 -14.42 -7.76 -19.40
CA GLU A 89 -13.74 -8.63 -20.35
C GLU A 89 -14.66 -9.72 -20.91
N LEU A 90 -15.57 -10.26 -20.09
CA LEU A 90 -16.59 -11.22 -20.50
C LEU A 90 -17.61 -10.55 -21.42
N ARG A 91 -18.00 -9.29 -21.16
CA ARG A 91 -18.86 -8.50 -22.06
C ARG A 91 -18.13 -8.12 -23.35
N ASP A 92 -16.85 -7.79 -23.28
CA ASP A 92 -16.03 -7.46 -24.45
C ASP A 92 -15.65 -8.71 -25.26
N ALA A 93 -15.57 -9.87 -24.63
CA ALA A 93 -15.48 -11.18 -25.27
C ALA A 93 -16.83 -11.55 -25.89
N PHE A 94 -17.93 -11.45 -25.14
CA PHE A 94 -19.30 -11.71 -25.61
C PHE A 94 -19.60 -10.90 -26.88
N LYS A 95 -19.27 -9.59 -26.89
CA LYS A 95 -19.37 -8.73 -28.08
C LYS A 95 -18.46 -9.11 -29.26
N GLN A 96 -17.44 -9.94 -29.05
CA GLN A 96 -16.61 -10.49 -30.15
C GLN A 96 -17.20 -11.78 -30.70
N PHE A 97 -18.01 -12.49 -29.92
CA PHE A 97 -18.72 -13.71 -30.31
C PHE A 97 -20.07 -13.39 -30.96
N ASP A 98 -20.82 -12.45 -30.38
CA ASP A 98 -22.06 -11.85 -30.91
C ASP A 98 -21.69 -10.92 -32.09
N MET A 99 -21.80 -11.44 -33.30
CA MET A 99 -21.26 -10.78 -34.50
C MET A 99 -22.26 -9.84 -35.16
N ASP A 100 -23.55 -10.09 -34.99
CA ASP A 100 -24.61 -9.22 -35.48
C ASP A 100 -25.13 -8.23 -34.42
N GLY A 101 -24.71 -8.40 -33.16
CA GLY A 101 -24.96 -7.49 -32.05
C GLY A 101 -26.35 -7.62 -31.45
N ASP A 102 -27.01 -8.76 -31.64
CA ASP A 102 -28.38 -9.00 -31.17
C ASP A 102 -28.46 -9.36 -29.68
N GLY A 103 -27.32 -9.61 -29.03
CA GLY A 103 -27.21 -9.91 -27.61
C GLY A 103 -27.32 -11.39 -27.26
N GLU A 104 -27.42 -12.27 -28.27
CA GLU A 104 -27.39 -13.72 -28.15
C GLU A 104 -26.18 -14.28 -28.93
N ILE A 105 -25.64 -15.43 -28.54
CA ILE A 105 -24.59 -16.11 -29.32
C ILE A 105 -25.19 -17.37 -29.92
N THR A 106 -25.33 -17.38 -31.24
CA THR A 106 -25.80 -18.57 -31.97
C THR A 106 -24.68 -19.61 -32.14
N THR A 107 -25.07 -20.86 -32.38
CA THR A 107 -24.13 -21.97 -32.70
C THR A 107 -23.22 -21.66 -33.90
N GLU A 108 -23.72 -20.92 -34.90
CA GLU A 108 -22.93 -20.55 -36.08
C GLU A 108 -21.96 -19.40 -35.79
N GLU A 109 -22.32 -18.45 -34.93
CA GLU A 109 -21.43 -17.37 -34.49
C GLU A 109 -20.31 -17.87 -33.59
N LEU A 110 -20.64 -18.74 -32.63
CA LEU A 110 -19.65 -19.40 -31.78
C LEU A 110 -18.64 -20.19 -32.63
N LYS A 111 -19.12 -20.89 -33.67
CA LYS A 111 -18.30 -21.63 -34.63
C LYS A 111 -17.37 -20.70 -35.41
N LEU A 112 -17.89 -19.58 -35.90
CA LEU A 112 -17.11 -18.63 -36.70
C LEU A 112 -16.03 -17.94 -35.85
N ALA A 113 -16.39 -17.54 -34.63
CA ALA A 113 -15.47 -16.93 -33.68
C ALA A 113 -14.38 -17.90 -33.21
N MET A 114 -14.73 -19.16 -32.91
CA MET A 114 -13.77 -20.19 -32.50
C MET A 114 -12.80 -20.57 -33.64
N SER A 115 -13.27 -20.67 -34.89
CA SER A 115 -12.42 -20.89 -36.07
C SER A 115 -11.44 -19.73 -36.29
N LYS A 116 -11.89 -18.48 -36.06
CA LYS A 116 -11.07 -17.27 -36.21
C LYS A 116 -10.04 -17.08 -35.10
N LEU A 117 -10.36 -17.49 -33.86
CA LEU A 117 -9.51 -17.31 -32.69
C LEU A 117 -8.52 -18.46 -32.46
N LEU A 118 -8.93 -19.71 -32.70
CA LEU A 118 -8.13 -20.91 -32.41
C LEU A 118 -7.48 -21.53 -33.65
N GLY A 119 -7.88 -21.11 -34.86
CA GLY A 119 -7.26 -21.55 -36.12
C GLY A 119 -7.51 -23.01 -36.52
N GLU A 120 -8.32 -23.74 -35.74
CA GLU A 120 -8.78 -25.10 -36.03
C GLU A 120 -10.31 -25.15 -36.14
N ASN A 121 -10.83 -26.01 -37.02
CA ASN A 121 -12.26 -26.19 -37.21
C ASN A 121 -12.77 -27.26 -36.24
N MET A 122 -13.50 -26.84 -35.20
CA MET A 122 -14.24 -27.76 -34.33
C MET A 122 -15.41 -28.39 -35.10
N SER A 123 -15.75 -29.64 -34.77
CA SER A 123 -16.87 -30.34 -35.40
C SER A 123 -18.21 -29.85 -34.84
N HIS A 124 -19.29 -29.89 -35.64
CA HIS A 124 -20.63 -29.46 -35.19
C HIS A 124 -21.08 -30.13 -33.89
N LYS A 125 -20.70 -31.40 -33.69
CA LYS A 125 -21.06 -32.14 -32.47
C LYS A 125 -20.37 -31.63 -31.20
N GLU A 126 -19.18 -31.03 -31.33
CA GLU A 126 -18.45 -30.46 -30.21
C GLU A 126 -18.99 -29.07 -29.86
N ILE A 127 -19.41 -28.29 -30.85
CA ILE A 127 -20.00 -26.96 -30.66
C ILE A 127 -21.40 -27.08 -30.05
N ASP A 128 -22.22 -28.01 -30.54
CA ASP A 128 -23.55 -28.29 -29.96
C ASP A 128 -23.45 -28.82 -28.52
N ALA A 129 -22.33 -29.45 -28.15
CA ALA A 129 -22.10 -29.89 -26.78
C ALA A 129 -21.75 -28.72 -25.86
N VAL A 130 -20.97 -27.74 -26.35
CA VAL A 130 -20.63 -26.52 -25.59
C VAL A 130 -21.86 -25.65 -25.38
N VAL A 131 -22.67 -25.44 -26.43
CA VAL A 131 -23.91 -24.64 -26.31
C VAL A 131 -24.87 -25.28 -25.33
N ARG A 132 -25.11 -26.60 -25.42
CA ARG A 132 -26.01 -27.31 -24.49
C ARG A 132 -25.53 -27.33 -23.03
N GLU A 133 -24.26 -27.04 -22.76
CA GLU A 133 -23.74 -26.93 -21.39
C GLU A 133 -23.95 -25.55 -20.75
N VAL A 134 -24.31 -24.54 -21.54
CA VAL A 134 -24.44 -23.15 -21.10
C VAL A 134 -25.87 -22.62 -21.30
N ASP A 135 -26.55 -23.09 -22.34
CA ASP A 135 -27.97 -22.85 -22.65
C ASP A 135 -28.86 -23.51 -21.57
N ASP A 136 -29.20 -22.74 -20.55
CA ASP A 136 -30.00 -23.19 -19.39
C ASP A 136 -31.49 -23.18 -19.73
N ASN A 137 -31.92 -22.31 -20.65
CA ASN A 137 -33.31 -22.13 -21.02
C ASN A 137 -33.75 -23.08 -22.17
N GLY A 138 -32.80 -23.66 -22.90
CA GLY A 138 -32.98 -24.65 -23.96
C GLY A 138 -33.41 -24.08 -25.32
N ASP A 139 -33.20 -22.79 -25.58
CA ASP A 139 -33.59 -22.12 -26.81
C ASP A 139 -32.60 -22.30 -27.98
N GLY A 140 -31.42 -22.86 -27.70
CA GLY A 140 -30.38 -23.17 -28.67
C GLY A 140 -29.46 -21.99 -29.00
N THR A 141 -29.62 -20.85 -28.33
CA THR A 141 -28.66 -19.73 -28.31
C THR A 141 -28.07 -19.61 -26.90
N VAL A 142 -27.12 -18.68 -26.71
CA VAL A 142 -26.50 -18.45 -25.41
C VAL A 142 -26.53 -16.96 -25.12
N ASP A 143 -27.32 -16.56 -24.13
CA ASP A 143 -27.43 -15.15 -23.74
C ASP A 143 -26.41 -14.76 -22.64
N PHE A 144 -26.30 -13.44 -22.40
CA PHE A 144 -25.34 -12.92 -21.44
C PHE A 144 -25.63 -13.37 -19.99
N GLU A 145 -26.89 -13.56 -19.60
CA GLU A 145 -27.28 -14.03 -18.27
C GLU A 145 -26.93 -15.51 -18.07
N GLU A 146 -27.05 -16.34 -19.12
CA GLU A 146 -26.69 -17.76 -19.12
C GLU A 146 -25.18 -17.99 -19.04
N VAL A 147 -24.38 -17.23 -19.81
CA VAL A 147 -22.91 -17.27 -19.69
C VAL A 147 -22.48 -16.91 -18.26
N THR A 148 -23.13 -15.90 -17.69
CA THR A 148 -22.86 -15.42 -16.34
C THR A 148 -23.25 -16.48 -15.30
N SER A 149 -24.42 -17.08 -15.42
CA SER A 149 -24.94 -18.11 -14.52
C SER A 149 -24.13 -19.41 -14.54
N SER A 150 -23.71 -19.87 -15.72
CA SER A 150 -22.85 -21.05 -15.88
C SER A 150 -21.45 -20.84 -15.27
N MET A 151 -20.87 -19.65 -15.44
CA MET A 151 -19.55 -19.28 -14.87
C MET A 151 -19.58 -19.17 -13.33
N PHE A 152 -20.63 -18.59 -12.76
CA PHE A 152 -20.79 -18.49 -11.30
C PHE A 152 -21.08 -19.86 -10.65
N THR A 153 -21.88 -20.71 -11.31
CA THR A 153 -22.19 -22.05 -10.82
C THR A 153 -20.97 -23.00 -10.86
N ARG A 154 -20.07 -22.84 -11.85
CA ARG A 154 -18.80 -23.59 -11.93
C ARG A 154 -17.83 -23.24 -10.80
N SER A 155 -17.80 -21.99 -10.36
CA SER A 155 -16.95 -21.54 -9.24
C SER A 155 -17.35 -22.19 -7.90
N VAL A 156 -18.61 -22.62 -7.75
CA VAL A 156 -19.11 -23.32 -6.55
C VAL A 156 -18.96 -24.86 -6.66
N ASN A 157 -19.06 -25.43 -7.87
CA ASN A 157 -19.05 -26.89 -8.07
C ASN A 157 -17.66 -27.54 -8.29
N ILE A 158 -16.59 -26.78 -8.56
CA ILE A 158 -15.22 -27.34 -8.62
C ILE A 158 -14.77 -27.94 -7.27
N SER A 159 -15.42 -27.56 -6.16
CA SER A 159 -15.17 -28.13 -4.83
C SER A 159 -15.82 -29.52 -4.60
N ARG A 160 -16.71 -29.98 -5.48
CA ARG A 160 -17.46 -31.24 -5.29
C ARG A 160 -17.84 -31.91 -6.61
N SER A 161 -16.89 -32.54 -7.30
CA SER A 161 -17.07 -33.79 -8.10
C SER A 161 -15.85 -34.07 -8.98
N SER A 162 -15.15 -35.17 -8.72
CA SER A 162 -14.20 -35.73 -9.69
C SER A 162 -14.97 -36.29 -10.90
N PHE A 163 -14.92 -35.63 -12.05
CA PHE A 163 -15.31 -36.24 -13.32
C PHE A 163 -14.07 -36.40 -14.22
N ARG A 164 -13.72 -37.67 -14.43
CA ARG A 164 -12.74 -38.11 -15.43
C ARG A 164 -13.34 -37.92 -16.82
N LEU A 165 -12.70 -37.12 -17.66
CA LEU A 165 -12.74 -37.32 -19.10
C LEU A 165 -11.35 -37.77 -19.55
N ASN A 166 -11.26 -39.05 -19.91
CA ASN A 166 -10.13 -39.62 -20.62
C ASN A 166 -10.09 -39.03 -22.03
N CYS A 167 -9.16 -38.14 -22.30
CA CYS A 167 -8.63 -37.97 -23.66
C CYS A 167 -7.09 -38.05 -23.58
N SER A 168 -6.50 -38.87 -24.44
CA SER A 168 -5.15 -39.42 -24.23
C SER A 168 -4.07 -38.34 -24.16
N LEU A 169 -3.26 -38.40 -23.10
CA LEU A 169 -2.11 -37.54 -22.80
C LEU A 169 -0.89 -37.77 -23.73
N SER A 170 -1.12 -38.25 -24.96
CA SER A 170 -0.07 -38.57 -25.94
C SER A 170 -0.06 -37.68 -27.19
N GLN A 171 -0.97 -36.70 -27.32
CA GLN A 171 -1.00 -35.80 -28.49
C GLN A 171 -0.80 -34.30 -28.19
N LEU A 172 -0.84 -33.85 -26.93
CA LEU A 172 -0.55 -32.44 -26.57
C LEU A 172 0.94 -32.11 -26.38
N ASN A 173 1.84 -33.10 -26.43
CA ASN A 173 3.30 -32.89 -26.37
C ASN A 173 3.98 -32.65 -27.74
N ARG A 174 3.25 -32.15 -28.75
CA ARG A 174 3.83 -31.77 -30.06
C ARG A 174 3.54 -30.34 -30.52
N LEU A 175 2.91 -29.50 -29.71
CA LEU A 175 2.63 -28.09 -30.06
C LEU A 175 3.17 -27.10 -29.02
N SER A 176 4.46 -27.21 -28.68
CA SER A 176 5.22 -26.18 -27.94
C SER A 176 6.58 -25.88 -28.59
N SER A 177 6.69 -26.02 -29.92
CA SER A 177 7.99 -25.83 -30.61
C SER A 177 7.94 -25.13 -31.96
N THR A 178 6.90 -24.35 -32.26
CA THR A 178 6.82 -23.63 -33.56
C THR A 178 6.24 -22.21 -33.54
N ALA A 179 5.85 -21.64 -32.39
CA ALA A 179 5.29 -20.28 -32.32
C ALA A 179 6.19 -19.23 -31.62
N LEU A 180 7.48 -19.53 -31.37
CA LEU A 180 8.41 -18.64 -30.64
C LEU A 180 9.68 -18.27 -31.43
N LEU A 181 9.56 -18.12 -32.76
CA LEU A 181 10.69 -17.78 -33.64
C LEU A 181 10.38 -16.73 -34.73
N ARG A 182 9.39 -15.86 -34.48
CA ARG A 182 9.05 -14.76 -35.41
C ARG A 182 8.71 -13.43 -34.74
N LYS A 183 9.51 -13.01 -33.75
CA LYS A 183 9.64 -11.59 -33.35
C LYS A 183 11.06 -11.17 -32.90
N ARG A 184 12.08 -11.98 -33.23
CA ARG A 184 13.50 -11.60 -33.14
C ARG A 184 14.06 -11.37 -34.55
N ARG A 185 13.72 -10.24 -35.17
CA ARG A 185 14.43 -9.63 -36.33
C ARG A 185 13.75 -8.31 -36.72
N PHE A 186 13.86 -7.28 -35.88
CA PHE A 186 13.76 -5.86 -36.31
C PHE A 186 14.19 -4.93 -35.16
N LEU A 187 15.50 -4.76 -34.97
CA LEU A 187 16.19 -3.60 -34.36
C LEU A 187 17.69 -3.92 -34.21
N ARG A 188 18.36 -4.09 -35.35
CA ARG A 188 19.82 -3.96 -35.48
C ARG A 188 20.09 -3.42 -36.88
N ALA A 189 19.82 -2.14 -37.07
CA ALA A 189 20.30 -1.36 -38.20
C ALA A 189 20.21 0.13 -37.82
N THR A 190 21.22 0.88 -38.23
CA THR A 190 21.36 2.34 -38.14
C THR A 190 21.87 2.90 -36.80
N LEU A 191 23.19 2.97 -36.64
CA LEU A 191 23.96 4.23 -36.74
C LEU A 191 25.40 4.01 -36.27
N ARG A 192 26.33 3.82 -37.22
CA ARG A 192 27.76 4.07 -37.03
C ARG A 192 28.32 4.58 -38.36
N THR A 193 28.67 5.87 -38.38
CA THR A 193 29.63 6.64 -39.21
C THR A 193 29.18 8.09 -39.03
N SER A 194 29.98 9.08 -38.63
CA SER A 194 31.38 9.36 -38.97
C SER A 194 31.88 10.42 -38.00
N TYR A 195 33.15 10.42 -37.59
CA TYR A 195 33.94 11.65 -37.41
C TYR A 195 35.43 11.30 -37.45
N HIS A 196 36.16 12.02 -38.29
CA HIS A 196 37.59 11.88 -38.51
C HIS A 196 38.30 13.15 -38.01
N SER A 197 39.26 12.93 -37.12
CA SER A 197 40.60 13.56 -37.00
C SER A 197 40.78 15.09 -37.01
N SER A 198 41.23 15.59 -35.86
CA SER A 198 42.46 16.40 -35.64
C SER A 198 42.71 16.37 -34.12
N GLY A 199 43.87 16.07 -33.54
CA GLY A 199 45.25 16.35 -33.89
C GLY A 199 45.80 17.30 -32.82
N HIS A 200 46.49 16.80 -31.79
CA HIS A 200 47.72 17.38 -31.20
C HIS A 200 48.21 16.57 -29.98
N SER A 201 49.52 16.38 -29.96
CA SER A 201 50.34 15.55 -29.08
C SER A 201 50.89 16.37 -27.92
N PHE A 202 50.90 15.82 -26.70
CA PHE A 202 51.91 16.16 -25.68
C PHE A 202 52.29 14.91 -24.86
N TYR A 203 53.59 14.83 -24.55
CA TYR A 203 54.35 13.68 -24.03
C TYR A 203 54.28 13.51 -22.50
N ALA A 204 54.13 12.23 -22.07
CA ALA A 204 54.82 11.51 -20.97
C ALA A 204 54.61 11.90 -19.48
N PRO A 205 54.95 11.03 -18.49
CA PRO A 205 55.40 9.63 -18.53
C PRO A 205 54.60 8.64 -17.66
N SER A 206 54.88 7.35 -17.90
CA SER A 206 54.37 6.15 -17.26
C SER A 206 54.62 6.07 -15.74
N PHE A 207 53.56 5.78 -14.99
CA PHE A 207 53.65 5.12 -13.67
C PHE A 207 53.01 3.74 -13.79
N VAL A 208 53.83 2.70 -13.76
CA VAL A 208 53.38 1.31 -13.66
C VAL A 208 52.97 1.08 -12.21
N LEU A 209 51.68 1.16 -11.93
CA LEU A 209 51.10 0.63 -10.69
C LEU A 209 50.36 -0.66 -11.05
N LEU A 210 50.96 -1.78 -10.64
CA LEU A 210 50.33 -3.10 -10.59
C LEU A 210 49.04 -3.00 -9.76
N SER A 211 47.91 -2.74 -10.41
CA SER A 211 46.61 -3.00 -9.83
C SER A 211 46.19 -4.38 -10.30
N ARG A 212 46.32 -5.36 -9.41
CA ARG A 212 45.61 -6.63 -9.51
C ARG A 212 44.15 -6.30 -9.75
N CYS A 213 43.67 -6.49 -10.98
CA CYS A 213 42.24 -6.54 -11.26
C CYS A 213 41.69 -7.78 -10.54
N PHE A 214 41.36 -7.63 -9.27
CA PHE A 214 40.35 -8.47 -8.66
C PHE A 214 39.06 -8.14 -9.41
N SER A 215 38.70 -9.00 -10.36
CA SER A 215 37.32 -9.12 -10.81
C SER A 215 36.53 -9.67 -9.63
N GLN A 216 36.22 -8.82 -8.65
CA GLN A 216 35.16 -9.13 -7.70
C GLN A 216 33.87 -8.86 -8.45
N SER A 217 33.13 -9.93 -8.75
CA SER A 217 31.69 -9.79 -8.98
C SER A 217 31.11 -8.94 -7.85
N PRO A 218 30.22 -7.97 -8.14
CA PRO A 218 29.59 -7.19 -7.08
C PRO A 218 29.00 -8.15 -6.04
N PRO A 219 29.10 -7.83 -4.73
CA PRO A 219 28.52 -8.68 -3.71
C PRO A 219 27.05 -8.91 -4.03
N LEU A 220 26.61 -10.17 -3.96
CA LEU A 220 25.21 -10.52 -4.12
C LEU A 220 24.42 -9.72 -3.07
N MET A 221 23.48 -8.89 -3.52
CA MET A 221 22.59 -8.18 -2.61
C MET A 221 21.53 -9.17 -2.12
N ASP A 222 21.63 -9.59 -0.88
CA ASP A 222 20.55 -10.35 -0.25
C ASP A 222 19.38 -9.41 0.12
N LEU A 223 18.20 -10.00 0.32
CA LEU A 223 16.98 -9.25 0.63
C LEU A 223 17.19 -8.36 1.87
N LYS A 224 17.85 -8.88 2.90
CA LYS A 224 18.11 -8.15 4.15
C LYS A 224 18.90 -6.85 3.88
N THR A 225 19.97 -6.93 3.11
CA THR A 225 20.79 -5.77 2.74
C THR A 225 19.99 -4.73 1.96
N VAL A 226 19.11 -5.18 1.06
CA VAL A 226 18.21 -4.29 0.32
C VAL A 226 17.23 -3.60 1.27
N LEU A 227 16.62 -4.34 2.19
CA LEU A 227 15.69 -3.78 3.18
C LEU A 227 16.37 -2.76 4.09
N GLU A 228 17.60 -3.02 4.57
CA GLU A 228 18.37 -2.06 5.36
C GLU A 228 18.62 -0.74 4.60
N VAL A 229 18.84 -0.81 3.28
CA VAL A 229 18.97 0.39 2.44
C VAL A 229 17.61 1.10 2.27
N LEU A 230 16.53 0.35 2.06
CA LEU A 230 15.19 0.94 1.97
C LEU A 230 14.78 1.64 3.27
N GLU A 231 15.11 1.07 4.43
CA GLU A 231 14.86 1.69 5.72
C GLU A 231 15.77 2.90 5.99
N GLN A 232 16.95 2.99 5.39
CA GLN A 232 17.77 4.21 5.43
C GLN A 232 17.15 5.33 4.59
N LEU A 233 16.50 5.00 3.48
CA LEU A 233 15.78 5.96 2.63
C LEU A 233 14.46 6.39 3.28
N ALA A 234 13.71 5.44 3.82
CA ALA A 234 12.41 5.62 4.43
C ALA A 234 12.34 4.88 5.76
N PRO A 235 12.82 5.48 6.86
CA PRO A 235 12.76 4.84 8.16
C PRO A 235 11.31 4.48 8.52
N LEU A 236 11.04 3.19 8.72
CA LEU A 236 9.68 2.71 9.02
C LEU A 236 9.10 3.35 10.28
N SER A 237 9.96 3.81 11.17
CA SER A 237 9.56 4.52 12.38
C SER A 237 8.95 5.91 12.15
N LEU A 238 8.98 6.41 10.91
CA LEU A 238 8.27 7.63 10.48
C LEU A 238 6.84 7.36 10.00
N ALA A 239 6.46 6.10 9.88
CA ALA A 239 5.09 5.73 9.52
C ALA A 239 4.10 6.11 10.63
N GLU A 240 2.86 6.34 10.23
CA GLU A 240 1.77 6.54 11.16
C GLU A 240 1.50 5.26 11.98
N SER A 241 1.05 5.43 13.22
CA SER A 241 0.88 4.31 14.16
C SER A 241 -0.12 3.23 13.74
N TRP A 242 -1.02 3.55 12.82
CA TRP A 242 -2.03 2.63 12.28
C TRP A 242 -1.56 1.91 11.01
N ASP A 243 -0.41 2.29 10.46
CA ASP A 243 0.03 1.85 9.14
C ASP A 243 0.68 0.46 9.16
N ASN A 244 0.68 -0.21 8.02
CA ASN A 244 1.34 -1.49 7.82
C ASN A 244 2.46 -1.36 6.77
N VAL A 245 3.65 -1.00 7.25
CA VAL A 245 4.83 -0.72 6.43
C VAL A 245 5.92 -1.79 6.61
N GLY A 246 6.89 -1.80 5.70
CA GLY A 246 8.02 -2.72 5.73
C GLY A 246 7.83 -3.92 4.81
N LEU A 247 8.49 -5.04 5.14
CA LEU A 247 8.38 -6.30 4.41
C LEU A 247 7.04 -6.98 4.73
N LEU A 248 6.14 -7.05 3.75
CA LEU A 248 4.80 -7.62 3.89
C LEU A 248 4.72 -9.08 3.46
N VAL A 249 5.52 -9.47 2.46
CA VAL A 249 5.64 -10.86 2.00
C VAL A 249 7.11 -11.21 1.87
N GLU A 250 7.54 -12.23 2.60
CA GLU A 250 8.87 -12.82 2.47
C GLU A 250 8.76 -14.23 1.85
N PRO A 251 9.34 -14.46 0.65
CA PRO A 251 9.29 -15.77 0.03
C PRO A 251 10.18 -16.77 0.76
N SER A 252 9.73 -18.02 0.86
CA SER A 252 10.42 -19.09 1.61
C SER A 252 11.84 -19.40 1.12
N LYS A 253 12.13 -19.16 -0.15
CA LYS A 253 13.45 -19.40 -0.75
C LYS A 253 14.22 -18.09 -0.81
N GLN A 254 15.28 -17.98 -0.01
CA GLN A 254 16.22 -16.87 -0.11
C GLN A 254 16.89 -16.87 -1.47
N ARG A 255 16.80 -15.73 -2.17
CA ARG A 255 17.44 -15.48 -3.46
C ARG A 255 18.10 -14.11 -3.40
N PRO A 256 19.21 -13.91 -4.13
CA PRO A 256 19.79 -12.58 -4.32
C PRO A 256 18.80 -11.69 -5.08
N VAL A 257 18.60 -10.47 -4.61
CA VAL A 257 17.75 -9.48 -5.28
C VAL A 257 18.53 -8.93 -6.47
N LYS A 258 18.02 -9.15 -7.68
CA LYS A 258 18.58 -8.66 -8.94
C LYS A 258 17.64 -7.68 -9.63
N THR A 259 16.33 -7.89 -9.48
CA THR A 259 15.29 -7.10 -10.13
C THR A 259 14.29 -6.62 -9.09
N ILE A 260 14.05 -5.31 -9.08
CA ILE A 260 13.06 -4.65 -8.22
C ILE A 260 12.03 -3.98 -9.12
N LEU A 261 10.74 -4.22 -8.88
CA LEU A 261 9.63 -3.53 -9.52
C LEU A 261 9.08 -2.46 -8.56
N LEU A 262 8.97 -1.22 -9.03
CA LEU A 262 8.35 -0.12 -8.28
C LEU A 262 6.92 0.07 -8.78
N THR A 263 5.95 0.16 -7.89
CA THR A 263 4.55 0.42 -8.24
C THR A 263 3.86 1.27 -7.17
N ASN A 264 2.76 1.93 -7.54
CA ASN A 264 1.87 2.53 -6.56
C ASN A 264 1.01 1.48 -5.86
N ASP A 265 0.42 0.58 -6.65
CA ASP A 265 -0.49 -0.48 -6.22
C ASP A 265 -0.08 -1.80 -6.87
N VAL A 266 -0.14 -2.89 -6.10
CA VAL A 266 0.07 -4.23 -6.65
C VAL A 266 -1.29 -4.79 -7.10
N THR A 267 -1.63 -4.58 -8.37
CA THR A 267 -2.81 -5.18 -9.02
C THR A 267 -2.47 -6.56 -9.61
N ALA A 268 -3.47 -7.27 -10.13
CA ALA A 268 -3.26 -8.53 -10.86
C ALA A 268 -2.31 -8.34 -12.06
N ASP A 269 -2.50 -7.28 -12.86
CA ASP A 269 -1.66 -6.98 -14.02
C ASP A 269 -0.21 -6.68 -13.63
N VAL A 270 -0.01 -5.94 -12.52
CA VAL A 270 1.33 -5.65 -11.98
C VAL A 270 1.99 -6.92 -11.48
N MET A 271 1.22 -7.84 -10.89
CA MET A 271 1.72 -9.14 -10.48
C MET A 271 2.14 -9.98 -11.69
N ASP A 272 1.34 -9.99 -12.76
CA ASP A 272 1.67 -10.67 -14.02
C ASP A 272 2.94 -10.09 -14.67
N GLU A 273 3.10 -8.76 -14.64
CA GLU A 273 4.31 -8.08 -15.09
C GLU A 273 5.53 -8.49 -14.24
N ALA A 274 5.40 -8.49 -12.92
CA ALA A 274 6.47 -8.88 -12.00
C ALA A 274 6.95 -10.32 -12.26
N GLU A 275 6.02 -11.25 -12.49
CA GLU A 275 6.32 -12.64 -12.83
C GLU A 275 6.98 -12.77 -14.20
N ALA A 276 6.45 -12.08 -15.22
CA ALA A 276 7.01 -12.08 -16.56
C ALA A 276 8.45 -11.52 -16.60
N MET A 277 8.75 -10.55 -15.74
CA MET A 277 10.08 -9.96 -15.58
C MET A 277 11.02 -10.79 -14.69
N THR A 278 10.53 -11.87 -14.06
CA THR A 278 11.26 -12.61 -13.01
C THR A 278 11.78 -11.68 -11.91
N CYS A 279 10.89 -10.80 -11.43
CA CYS A 279 11.17 -9.87 -10.35
C CYS A 279 11.56 -10.64 -9.07
N ASP A 280 12.40 -10.04 -8.22
CA ASP A 280 12.76 -10.60 -6.92
C ASP A 280 12.09 -9.83 -5.77
N LEU A 281 11.77 -8.55 -5.98
CA LEU A 281 11.16 -7.67 -4.98
C LEU A 281 10.23 -6.64 -5.64
N ILE A 282 8.97 -6.60 -5.20
CA ILE A 282 8.04 -5.51 -5.49
C ILE A 282 8.11 -4.50 -4.35
N ILE A 283 8.33 -3.24 -4.68
CA ILE A 283 8.15 -2.10 -3.77
C ILE A 283 6.87 -1.40 -4.19
N SER A 284 5.83 -1.55 -3.38
CA SER A 284 4.54 -0.92 -3.59
C SER A 284 4.41 0.29 -2.68
N TYR A 285 3.91 1.42 -3.19
CA TYR A 285 3.62 2.56 -2.33
C TYR A 285 2.51 2.23 -1.32
N HIS A 286 1.38 1.69 -1.80
CA HIS A 286 0.30 1.22 -0.95
C HIS A 286 0.53 -0.23 -0.52
N PRO A 287 0.31 -0.56 0.76
CA PRO A 287 0.50 -1.92 1.27
C PRO A 287 -0.64 -2.85 0.80
N PRO A 288 -0.37 -3.86 -0.07
CA PRO A 288 -1.43 -4.77 -0.53
C PRO A 288 -1.99 -5.63 0.61
N LEU A 289 -1.21 -5.88 1.67
CA LEU A 289 -1.63 -6.63 2.86
C LEU A 289 -1.88 -5.70 4.04
N PHE A 290 -2.77 -4.71 3.89
CA PHE A 290 -3.00 -3.71 4.94
C PHE A 290 -3.66 -4.27 6.21
N ARG A 291 -4.60 -5.21 6.10
CA ARG A 291 -5.26 -5.86 7.25
C ARG A 291 -4.73 -7.28 7.50
N PRO A 292 -4.64 -7.71 8.78
CA PRO A 292 -4.17 -9.06 9.11
C PRO A 292 -5.09 -10.16 8.56
N PHE A 293 -4.51 -11.16 7.90
CA PHE A 293 -5.25 -12.36 7.52
C PHE A 293 -5.23 -13.39 8.65
N LYS A 294 -6.42 -13.87 9.06
CA LYS A 294 -6.53 -15.02 9.98
C LYS A 294 -6.30 -16.36 9.26
N ARG A 295 -6.47 -16.40 7.93
CA ARG A 295 -6.34 -17.56 7.06
C ARG A 295 -5.74 -17.10 5.73
N LEU A 296 -4.89 -17.93 5.11
CA LEU A 296 -4.32 -17.67 3.79
C LEU A 296 -4.87 -18.68 2.78
N VAL A 297 -5.88 -18.27 2.03
CA VAL A 297 -6.64 -19.08 1.06
C VAL A 297 -6.94 -18.25 -0.19
N GLN A 298 -7.16 -18.89 -1.34
CA GLN A 298 -7.35 -18.21 -2.62
C GLN A 298 -8.76 -17.58 -2.81
N LYS A 299 -9.47 -17.23 -1.74
CA LYS A 299 -10.83 -16.65 -1.82
C LYS A 299 -10.79 -15.16 -2.24
N ASP A 300 -9.79 -14.44 -1.76
CA ASP A 300 -9.67 -12.99 -1.89
C ASP A 300 -8.42 -12.64 -2.70
N TRP A 301 -8.48 -11.57 -3.50
CA TRP A 301 -7.41 -11.20 -4.42
C TRP A 301 -6.12 -10.80 -3.69
N LYS A 302 -6.18 -10.20 -2.49
CA LYS A 302 -4.98 -9.84 -1.70
C LYS A 302 -4.29 -11.09 -1.17
N GLN A 303 -5.06 -12.10 -0.76
CA GLN A 303 -4.53 -13.41 -0.38
C GLN A 303 -3.97 -14.17 -1.58
N GLN A 304 -4.66 -14.15 -2.73
CA GLN A 304 -4.15 -14.73 -3.98
C GLN A 304 -2.81 -14.09 -4.37
N LEU A 305 -2.70 -12.77 -4.30
CA LEU A 305 -1.46 -12.02 -4.55
C LEU A 305 -0.34 -12.45 -3.59
N ALA A 306 -0.61 -12.54 -2.29
CA ALA A 306 0.39 -13.00 -1.33
C ALA A 306 0.85 -14.44 -1.63
N ILE A 307 -0.08 -15.34 -1.95
CA ILE A 307 0.22 -16.73 -2.34
C ILE A 307 1.09 -16.74 -3.61
N ARG A 308 0.69 -16.02 -4.65
CA ARG A 308 1.45 -15.92 -5.91
C ARG A 308 2.84 -15.36 -5.69
N ALA A 309 2.99 -14.31 -4.89
CA ALA A 309 4.28 -13.73 -4.55
C ALA A 309 5.19 -14.76 -3.87
N ILE A 310 4.68 -15.53 -2.91
CA ILE A 310 5.43 -16.60 -2.25
C ILE A 310 5.84 -17.69 -3.25
N GLU A 311 4.92 -18.15 -4.11
CA GLU A 311 5.16 -19.21 -5.08
C GLU A 311 6.18 -18.82 -6.15
N SER A 312 6.06 -17.60 -6.67
CA SER A 312 6.99 -17.01 -7.65
C SER A 312 8.33 -16.64 -7.02
N GLY A 313 8.39 -16.52 -5.69
CA GLY A 313 9.60 -16.17 -4.95
C GLY A 313 9.90 -14.67 -4.98
N ILE A 314 8.85 -13.85 -5.00
CA ILE A 314 8.87 -12.39 -5.04
C ILE A 314 8.60 -11.87 -3.62
N ALA A 315 9.51 -11.04 -3.11
CA ALA A 315 9.26 -10.29 -1.88
C ALA A 315 8.36 -9.08 -2.15
N VAL A 316 7.59 -8.64 -1.16
CA VAL A 316 6.75 -7.43 -1.26
C VAL A 316 7.06 -6.52 -0.09
N PHE A 317 7.47 -5.29 -0.38
CA PHE A 317 7.77 -4.25 0.60
C PHE A 317 6.90 -3.01 0.34
N SER A 318 6.51 -2.31 1.41
CA SER A 318 5.73 -1.07 1.31
C SER A 318 6.20 -0.01 2.31
N PRO A 319 6.68 1.17 1.86
CA PRO A 319 7.04 2.25 2.77
C PRO A 319 5.84 3.14 3.16
N HIS A 320 4.82 3.26 2.31
CA HIS A 320 3.58 4.02 2.54
C HIS A 320 3.79 5.34 3.30
N THR A 321 3.17 5.52 4.49
CA THR A 321 3.24 6.78 5.22
C THR A 321 4.64 7.13 5.75
N SER A 322 5.56 6.16 5.85
CA SER A 322 6.96 6.49 6.16
C SER A 322 7.58 7.33 5.04
N TRP A 323 7.24 7.04 3.78
CA TRP A 323 7.72 7.82 2.62
C TRP A 323 7.08 9.20 2.53
N ASP A 324 5.81 9.33 2.93
CA ASP A 324 5.15 10.62 3.07
C ASP A 324 5.86 11.53 4.09
N SER A 325 6.36 10.93 5.16
CA SER A 325 7.02 11.61 6.27
C SER A 325 8.49 11.95 6.00
N VAL A 326 9.13 11.34 5.01
CA VAL A 326 10.55 11.54 4.73
C VAL A 326 10.82 12.95 4.19
N LYS A 327 11.93 13.54 4.63
CA LYS A 327 12.46 14.77 4.06
C LYS A 327 13.01 14.51 2.67
N ASP A 328 12.75 15.42 1.73
CA ASP A 328 13.11 15.28 0.32
C ASP A 328 12.37 14.06 -0.31
N GLY A 329 11.18 13.75 0.22
CA GLY A 329 10.33 12.61 -0.14
C GLY A 329 9.14 12.99 -1.02
N LEU A 330 8.08 12.19 -0.99
CA LEU A 330 6.90 12.36 -1.85
C LEU A 330 6.25 13.74 -1.71
N ASN A 331 6.01 14.17 -0.47
CA ASN A 331 5.33 15.44 -0.22
C ASN A 331 6.18 16.67 -0.58
N ASP A 332 7.51 16.55 -0.53
CA ASP A 332 8.42 17.60 -1.02
C ASP A 332 8.34 17.71 -2.55
N TRP A 333 8.42 16.58 -3.25
CA TRP A 333 8.24 16.53 -4.70
C TRP A 333 6.86 17.05 -5.13
N LEU A 334 5.79 16.71 -4.41
CA LEU A 334 4.43 17.19 -4.73
C LEU A 334 4.33 18.72 -4.63
N ILE A 335 4.88 19.32 -3.56
CA ILE A 335 4.72 20.75 -3.31
C ILE A 335 5.62 21.61 -4.21
N GLU A 336 6.75 21.08 -4.69
CA GLU A 336 7.59 21.74 -5.71
C GLU A 336 6.80 22.14 -6.95
N GLY A 337 5.75 21.38 -7.30
CA GLY A 337 4.87 21.66 -8.42
C GLY A 337 4.11 22.99 -8.33
N VAL A 338 4.01 23.60 -7.15
CA VAL A 338 3.31 24.88 -6.94
C VAL A 338 4.23 26.07 -7.26
N GLY A 339 5.53 25.96 -6.95
CA GLY A 339 6.53 26.99 -7.20
C GLY A 339 7.63 27.04 -6.14
N SER A 340 8.57 27.98 -6.30
CA SER A 340 9.63 28.22 -5.32
C SER A 340 9.11 28.99 -4.11
N GLY A 341 9.67 28.68 -2.94
CA GLY A 341 9.29 29.29 -1.69
C GLY A 341 9.90 28.60 -0.48
N GLN A 342 9.54 29.07 0.71
CA GLN A 342 9.88 28.42 1.96
C GLN A 342 8.91 27.26 2.22
N VAL A 343 9.45 26.05 2.33
CA VAL A 343 8.67 24.83 2.62
C VAL A 343 8.91 24.40 4.08
N SER A 344 7.84 24.00 4.75
CA SER A 344 7.83 23.47 6.11
C SER A 344 6.92 22.25 6.20
N VAL A 345 7.15 21.39 7.20
CA VAL A 345 6.30 20.21 7.44
C VAL A 345 4.96 20.63 8.05
N LEU A 346 3.86 20.06 7.58
CA LEU A 346 2.52 20.38 8.10
C LEU A 346 2.28 19.74 9.48
N ARG A 347 2.59 18.45 9.62
CA ARG A 347 2.55 17.72 10.90
C ARG A 347 3.92 17.10 11.18
N GLN A 348 4.62 17.70 12.12
CA GLN A 348 5.98 17.34 12.50
C GLN A 348 6.10 15.90 13.02
N ALA A 349 6.98 15.10 12.42
CA ALA A 349 7.37 13.80 12.98
C ALA A 349 8.28 14.03 14.19
N HIS A 350 8.16 13.13 15.16
CA HIS A 350 8.99 13.12 16.36
C HIS A 350 9.89 11.90 16.31
N CYS A 351 11.02 11.94 17.03
CA CYS A 351 11.84 10.75 17.17
C CYS A 351 10.99 9.54 17.63
N SER A 352 11.33 8.36 17.12
CA SER A 352 10.67 7.10 17.42
C SER A 352 11.24 6.39 18.64
N GLY A 353 11.89 7.14 19.54
CA GLY A 353 12.39 6.56 20.78
C GLY A 353 11.24 6.01 21.63
N TYR A 354 11.53 5.11 22.56
CA TYR A 354 10.58 4.81 23.63
C TYR A 354 10.18 6.11 24.31
N GLN A 355 8.90 6.29 24.63
CA GLN A 355 8.45 7.40 25.46
C GLN A 355 9.31 7.41 26.74
N LYS A 356 10.00 8.53 26.97
CA LYS A 356 10.85 8.69 28.14
C LYS A 356 10.11 9.48 29.19
N HIS A 357 10.28 9.09 30.44
CA HIS A 357 9.79 9.81 31.59
C HIS A 357 10.99 10.39 32.35
N ARG A 358 10.85 11.64 32.76
CA ARG A 358 11.77 12.33 33.67
C ARG A 358 11.18 12.26 35.06
N LEU A 359 11.91 11.63 35.99
CA LEU A 359 11.56 11.54 37.39
C LEU A 359 12.49 12.49 38.15
N GLU A 360 11.91 13.46 38.84
CA GLU A 360 12.62 14.41 39.68
C GLU A 360 12.26 14.15 41.13
N PHE A 361 13.24 13.94 42.00
CA PHE A 361 13.00 13.73 43.43
C PHE A 361 14.21 14.18 44.26
N THR A 362 14.01 14.35 45.55
CA THR A 362 15.06 14.72 46.51
C THR A 362 15.44 13.52 47.36
N ALA A 363 16.73 13.22 47.44
CA ALA A 363 17.30 12.23 48.36
C ALA A 363 18.00 12.95 49.51
N ARG A 364 17.84 12.45 50.75
CA ARG A 364 18.44 13.06 51.95
C ARG A 364 19.97 13.04 51.93
N ASN A 365 20.55 11.96 51.43
CA ASN A 365 21.99 11.74 51.37
C ASN A 365 22.34 10.75 50.25
N GLU A 366 23.63 10.54 50.03
CA GLU A 366 24.16 9.64 48.99
C GLU A 366 23.82 8.16 49.25
N GLU A 367 23.71 7.76 50.52
CA GLU A 367 23.34 6.39 50.91
C GLU A 367 21.89 6.05 50.54
N GLU A 368 20.97 7.00 50.79
CA GLU A 368 19.58 6.91 50.37
C GLU A 368 19.43 6.80 48.85
N LEU A 369 20.16 7.64 48.11
CA LEU A 369 20.18 7.58 46.65
C LEU A 369 20.69 6.22 46.14
N ASN A 370 21.77 5.70 46.73
CA ASN A 370 22.33 4.41 46.35
C ASN A 370 21.36 3.25 46.62
N ASN A 371 20.59 3.31 47.71
CA ASN A 371 19.56 2.32 48.01
C ASN A 371 18.42 2.37 46.98
N ILE A 372 17.92 3.57 46.63
CA ILE A 372 16.87 3.74 45.61
C ILE A 372 17.36 3.21 44.25
N LEU A 373 18.58 3.55 43.83
CA LEU A 373 19.16 3.07 42.56
C LEU A 373 19.37 1.55 42.55
N LYS A 374 19.66 0.94 43.71
CA LYS A 374 19.81 -0.51 43.84
C LYS A 374 18.47 -1.22 43.68
N ASP A 375 17.41 -0.68 44.27
CA ASP A 375 16.05 -1.23 44.18
C ASP A 375 15.46 -1.08 42.77
N MET A 376 15.99 -0.15 41.97
CA MET A 376 15.64 0.02 40.56
C MET A 376 16.32 -0.99 39.61
N LYS A 377 17.38 -1.68 40.02
CA LYS A 377 18.11 -2.60 39.13
C LYS A 377 17.25 -3.82 38.79
N THR A 378 16.69 -3.82 37.58
CA THR A 378 16.07 -4.98 36.95
C THR A 378 17.12 -5.90 36.32
N GLU A 379 16.73 -7.15 36.04
CA GLU A 379 17.60 -8.27 35.62
C GLU A 379 18.51 -8.00 34.39
N ASN A 380 18.27 -6.93 33.63
CA ASN A 380 19.02 -6.59 32.41
C ASN A 380 20.24 -5.67 32.61
N ASN A 381 20.55 -5.25 33.84
CA ASN A 381 21.80 -4.55 34.18
C ASN A 381 22.06 -3.24 33.40
N GLU A 382 21.01 -2.58 32.90
CA GLU A 382 21.12 -1.25 32.29
C GLU A 382 21.23 -0.18 33.38
N THR A 383 22.31 0.61 33.33
CA THR A 383 22.52 1.73 34.24
C THR A 383 21.59 2.89 33.86
N PHE A 384 20.62 3.23 34.72
CA PHE A 384 19.80 4.42 34.55
C PHE A 384 20.69 5.67 34.41
N GLN A 385 20.41 6.51 33.42
CA GLN A 385 21.05 7.82 33.32
C GLN A 385 20.36 8.78 34.30
N TYR A 386 21.11 9.27 35.27
CA TYR A 386 20.64 10.27 36.23
C TYR A 386 21.65 11.39 36.41
N ASN A 387 21.15 12.59 36.70
CA ASN A 387 21.94 13.75 37.07
C ASN A 387 21.60 14.16 38.51
N THR A 388 22.60 14.50 39.31
CA THR A 388 22.43 14.99 40.68
C THR A 388 22.88 16.44 40.80
N LEU A 389 22.03 17.28 41.39
CA LEU A 389 22.36 18.66 41.79
C LEU A 389 22.41 18.72 43.32
N ARG A 390 23.56 19.12 43.88
CA ARG A 390 23.71 19.30 45.33
C ARG A 390 23.04 20.58 45.77
N THR A 391 22.18 20.50 46.77
CA THR A 391 21.57 21.68 47.41
C THR A 391 22.41 22.15 48.60
N GLU A 392 22.17 23.38 49.07
CA GLU A 392 22.92 24.00 50.18
C GLU A 392 22.78 23.26 51.53
N GLN A 393 21.86 22.29 51.63
CA GLN A 393 21.53 21.55 52.85
C GLN A 393 21.93 20.06 52.80
N GLU A 394 22.99 19.69 52.07
CA GLU A 394 23.46 18.30 51.82
C GLU A 394 22.50 17.36 51.08
N ALA A 395 21.21 17.73 50.94
CA ALA A 395 20.24 17.00 50.15
C ALA A 395 20.57 17.05 48.64
N GLN A 396 20.30 15.94 47.94
CA GLN A 396 20.59 15.79 46.52
C GLN A 396 19.29 15.83 45.72
N HIS A 397 19.19 16.76 44.79
CA HIS A 397 18.12 16.77 43.81
C HIS A 397 18.51 15.86 42.64
N VAL A 398 17.69 14.86 42.37
CA VAL A 398 17.97 13.80 41.39
C VAL A 398 17.04 13.94 40.22
N ILE A 399 17.58 13.93 39.01
CA ILE A 399 16.84 13.90 37.75
C ILE A 399 17.18 12.60 37.04
N LEU A 400 16.24 11.66 37.01
CA LEU A 400 16.38 10.35 36.38
C LEU A 400 15.54 10.28 35.11
N THR A 401 16.08 9.72 34.03
CA THR A 401 15.31 9.47 32.80
C THR A 401 15.19 7.98 32.56
N CYS A 402 13.97 7.47 32.36
CA CYS A 402 13.70 6.06 32.06
C CYS A 402 12.70 5.89 30.93
N SER A 403 12.62 4.68 30.36
CA SER A 403 11.58 4.33 29.38
C SER A 403 10.23 4.10 30.07
N SER A 404 9.12 4.14 29.31
CA SER A 404 7.80 3.79 29.85
C SER A 404 7.73 2.37 30.44
N SER A 405 8.53 1.43 29.91
CA SER A 405 8.58 0.06 30.45
C SER A 405 9.22 -0.02 31.85
N GLU A 406 10.09 0.92 32.17
CA GLU A 406 10.83 0.98 33.44
C GLU A 406 10.20 1.98 34.43
N LEU A 407 9.19 2.74 34.00
CA LEU A 407 8.55 3.76 34.82
C LEU A 407 7.96 3.15 36.10
N THR A 408 7.21 2.06 35.99
CA THR A 408 6.53 1.45 37.15
C THR A 408 7.53 0.93 38.19
N PRO A 409 8.56 0.13 37.83
CA PRO A 409 9.63 -0.23 38.76
C PRO A 409 10.33 0.98 39.40
N ALA A 410 10.66 2.01 38.60
CA ALA A 410 11.35 3.21 39.09
C ALA A 410 10.50 3.99 40.11
N VAL A 411 9.22 4.19 39.83
CA VAL A 411 8.30 4.87 40.74
C VAL A 411 8.12 4.07 42.03
N GLN A 412 8.00 2.74 41.96
CA GLN A 412 7.84 1.90 43.14
C GLN A 412 9.07 1.94 44.06
N ALA A 413 10.28 1.94 43.49
CA ALA A 413 11.52 2.10 44.25
C ALA A 413 11.58 3.47 44.95
N ILE A 414 11.17 4.54 44.28
CA ILE A 414 11.15 5.90 44.85
C ILE A 414 10.11 6.04 45.96
N LEU A 415 8.91 5.48 45.76
CA LEU A 415 7.82 5.53 46.73
C LEU A 415 8.12 4.74 48.01
N SER A 416 9.05 3.79 47.94
CA SER A 416 9.53 3.03 49.12
C SER A 416 10.38 3.89 50.07
N ASN A 417 10.74 5.11 49.67
CA ASN A 417 11.49 6.06 50.49
C ASN A 417 10.67 7.34 50.79
N ALA A 418 10.51 7.65 52.08
CA ALA A 418 9.65 8.74 52.54
C ALA A 418 10.04 10.16 52.07
N THR A 419 11.34 10.44 51.87
CA THR A 419 11.76 11.79 51.43
C THR A 419 11.68 11.95 49.92
N ALA A 420 12.08 10.91 49.20
CA ALA A 420 11.96 10.88 47.74
C ALA A 420 10.49 10.88 47.30
N SER A 421 9.61 10.16 48.01
CA SER A 421 8.16 10.11 47.71
C SER A 421 7.47 11.46 47.85
N GLN A 422 7.89 12.29 48.81
CA GLN A 422 7.28 13.61 49.06
C GLN A 422 7.65 14.66 48.01
N SER A 423 8.72 14.41 47.24
CA SER A 423 9.27 15.34 46.26
C SER A 423 9.27 14.80 44.82
N LEU A 424 8.67 13.61 44.60
CA LEU A 424 8.62 12.97 43.30
C LEU A 424 7.71 13.75 42.33
N ASN A 425 8.30 14.22 41.24
CA ASN A 425 7.60 14.76 40.09
C ASN A 425 7.92 13.92 38.85
N ILE A 426 6.88 13.52 38.11
CA ILE A 426 7.01 12.69 36.91
C ILE A 426 6.55 13.53 35.71
N THR A 427 7.45 13.77 34.78
CA THR A 427 7.14 14.50 33.54
C THR A 427 7.40 13.60 32.34
N GLN A 428 6.42 13.52 31.43
CA GLN A 428 6.65 12.87 30.14
C GLN A 428 7.56 13.75 29.29
N VAL A 429 8.68 13.21 28.84
CA VAL A 429 9.63 13.94 28.00
C VAL A 429 9.09 13.93 26.58
N GLN A 430 8.76 15.12 26.07
CA GLN A 430 8.44 15.29 24.65
C GLN A 430 9.69 14.96 23.84
N GLN A 431 9.52 14.09 22.85
CA GLN A 431 10.63 13.74 21.97
C GLN A 431 10.96 14.94 21.08
N PRO A 432 12.24 15.16 20.76
CA PRO A 432 12.59 16.22 19.85
C PRO A 432 11.96 15.96 18.47
N PRO A 433 11.50 17.02 17.78
CA PRO A 433 11.02 16.89 16.41
C PRO A 433 12.17 16.48 15.48
N LEU A 434 11.88 15.64 14.49
CA LEU A 434 12.81 15.26 13.43
C LEU A 434 12.81 16.31 12.31
N PRO A 435 13.84 17.16 12.19
CA PRO A 435 13.80 18.30 11.28
C PRO A 435 13.50 17.89 9.84
N GLY A 436 12.51 18.54 9.22
CA GLY A 436 12.11 18.28 7.83
C GLY A 436 11.32 16.99 7.62
N CYS A 437 11.09 16.18 8.66
CA CYS A 437 10.30 14.96 8.57
C CYS A 437 8.89 15.14 9.16
N GLY A 438 7.90 14.51 8.54
CA GLY A 438 6.51 14.44 8.98
C GLY A 438 5.52 14.60 7.85
N GLN A 439 4.24 14.46 8.17
CA GLN A 439 3.16 14.40 7.20
C GLN A 439 2.87 15.76 6.57
N GLY A 440 2.69 15.77 5.25
CA GLY A 440 2.32 16.93 4.46
C GLY A 440 3.37 18.05 4.43
N ARG A 441 3.17 19.00 3.53
CA ARG A 441 4.01 20.20 3.39
C ARG A 441 3.15 21.45 3.33
N HIS A 442 3.68 22.52 3.90
CA HIS A 442 3.15 23.87 3.81
C HIS A 442 4.21 24.77 3.17
N ALA A 443 3.86 25.39 2.05
CA ALA A 443 4.75 26.28 1.30
C ALA A 443 4.25 27.72 1.36
N VAL A 444 5.18 28.63 1.61
CA VAL A 444 5.00 30.07 1.41
C VAL A 444 5.83 30.45 0.18
N LEU A 445 5.15 30.77 -0.92
CA LEU A 445 5.80 31.08 -2.20
C LEU A 445 6.58 32.40 -2.12
N ASP A 446 7.68 32.47 -2.87
CA ASP A 446 8.50 33.69 -2.95
C ASP A 446 7.70 34.88 -3.48
N GLU A 447 6.83 34.62 -4.46
CA GLU A 447 5.95 35.60 -5.08
C GLU A 447 4.50 35.07 -5.08
N PRO A 448 3.50 35.93 -4.79
CA PRO A 448 2.11 35.54 -4.84
C PRO A 448 1.70 35.17 -6.27
N ILE A 449 0.88 34.13 -6.40
CA ILE A 449 0.34 33.67 -7.69
C ILE A 449 -1.18 33.61 -7.63
N SER A 450 -1.84 33.71 -8.79
CA SER A 450 -3.29 33.48 -8.87
C SER A 450 -3.61 32.00 -8.71
N THR A 451 -4.86 31.70 -8.35
CA THR A 451 -5.36 30.34 -8.24
C THR A 451 -5.25 29.61 -9.59
N ALA A 452 -5.58 30.29 -10.69
CA ALA A 452 -5.44 29.73 -12.03
C ALA A 452 -3.99 29.35 -12.35
N ALA A 453 -3.02 30.21 -12.01
CA ALA A 453 -1.61 29.92 -12.21
C ALA A 453 -1.16 28.70 -11.37
N ALA A 454 -1.58 28.61 -10.11
CA ALA A 454 -1.30 27.46 -9.25
C ALA A 454 -1.84 26.16 -9.86
N LEU A 455 -3.10 26.15 -10.30
CA LEU A 455 -3.74 24.99 -10.93
C LEU A 455 -3.01 24.53 -12.18
N GLN A 456 -2.60 25.46 -13.06
CA GLN A 456 -1.87 25.12 -14.27
C GLN A 456 -0.48 24.52 -13.96
N ARG A 457 0.21 25.05 -12.94
CA ARG A 457 1.50 24.51 -12.51
C ARG A 457 1.34 23.10 -11.95
N VAL A 458 0.37 22.86 -11.07
CA VAL A 458 0.10 21.53 -10.50
C VAL A 458 -0.32 20.53 -11.58
N LYS A 459 -1.22 20.90 -12.51
CA LYS A 459 -1.57 20.05 -13.65
C LYS A 459 -0.36 19.65 -14.47
N LYS A 460 0.49 20.62 -14.79
CA LYS A 460 1.72 20.39 -15.55
C LYS A 460 2.69 19.50 -14.80
N HIS A 461 2.87 19.72 -13.49
CA HIS A 461 3.78 18.97 -12.64
C HIS A 461 3.36 17.51 -12.50
N LEU A 462 2.07 17.26 -12.26
CA LEU A 462 1.52 15.92 -12.08
C LEU A 462 1.11 15.23 -13.38
N GLY A 463 1.16 15.93 -14.52
CA GLY A 463 0.68 15.41 -15.80
C GLY A 463 -0.83 15.16 -15.85
N LEU A 464 -1.62 15.87 -15.02
CA LEU A 464 -3.06 15.65 -14.88
C LEU A 464 -3.87 16.55 -15.83
N PRO A 465 -4.86 15.99 -16.57
CA PRO A 465 -5.71 16.80 -17.45
C PRO A 465 -6.71 17.67 -16.66
N TYR A 466 -7.17 17.16 -15.52
CA TYR A 466 -8.21 17.77 -14.69
C TYR A 466 -7.77 17.82 -13.23
N LEU A 467 -8.22 18.88 -12.54
CA LEU A 467 -8.13 19.02 -11.09
C LEU A 467 -9.50 19.47 -10.61
N ARG A 468 -9.93 18.96 -9.46
CA ARG A 468 -11.09 19.47 -8.74
C ARG A 468 -10.62 20.59 -7.81
N LEU A 469 -11.26 21.74 -7.89
CA LEU A 469 -10.97 22.88 -7.03
C LEU A 469 -12.14 23.06 -6.05
N ALA A 470 -11.85 22.97 -4.75
CA ALA A 470 -12.76 23.38 -3.70
C ALA A 470 -12.40 24.80 -3.25
N LEU A 471 -13.31 25.75 -3.44
CA LEU A 471 -13.12 27.13 -3.01
C LEU A 471 -13.52 27.28 -1.54
N GLY A 472 -12.81 28.15 -0.82
CA GLY A 472 -13.19 28.52 0.55
C GLY A 472 -14.59 29.13 0.59
N ASN A 473 -15.25 29.03 1.75
CA ASN A 473 -16.61 29.55 1.92
C ASN A 473 -16.70 31.02 1.48
N GLN A 474 -17.73 31.35 0.69
CA GLN A 474 -17.95 32.68 0.09
C GLN A 474 -16.83 33.19 -0.86
N LYS A 475 -15.99 32.31 -1.41
CA LYS A 475 -15.01 32.65 -2.45
C LYS A 475 -15.49 32.16 -3.81
N THR A 476 -15.37 33.03 -4.82
CA THR A 476 -15.51 32.65 -6.23
C THR A 476 -14.16 32.82 -6.92
N LEU A 477 -13.91 32.07 -8.00
CA LEU A 477 -12.79 32.37 -8.90
C LEU A 477 -12.96 33.82 -9.41
N GLY A 478 -11.87 34.57 -9.48
CA GLY A 478 -11.92 35.92 -10.03
C GLY A 478 -12.41 35.89 -11.48
N LYS A 479 -12.93 37.01 -12.00
CA LYS A 479 -13.34 37.09 -13.41
C LYS A 479 -12.20 36.85 -14.42
N ASP A 480 -10.96 36.83 -13.93
CA ASP A 480 -9.73 36.63 -14.70
C ASP A 480 -9.01 35.29 -14.39
N ASP A 481 -9.62 34.38 -13.60
CA ASP A 481 -9.10 33.04 -13.27
C ASP A 481 -9.70 31.92 -14.14
#